data_AF-A0A831A3B1-F1
#
_entry.id   AF-A0A831A3B1-F1
#
_cell.length_a   1.000
_cell.length_b   1.000
_cell.length_c   1.000
_cell.angle_alpha   90.00
_cell.angle_beta   90.00
_cell.angle_gamma   90.00
#
_symmetry.space_group_name_H-M   'P 1'
#
loop_
_entity.id
_entity.type
_entity.pdbx_description
1 polymer ?
#
loop_
_entity_poly.entity_id
_entity_poly.type
_entity_poly.pdbx_seq_one_letter_code
_entity_poly.pdbx_strand_id
1 'polypeptide(L)'
;MLNLLSQCPLPAPGANPPDSDWQWALFNQYLSPELALLLGELQPDEPAQDGEVNARLHVRLGDRHAECPLRFGHAQLAHWLSQPGWQSSRTKLAGAITYSQPLVLGRITLCTEQLQALTAGDLLIPPVSYFTPDGQGSLTVAGQRLYGELQLPHHFLLNHLESTALNSADDDALTEGSLPEYTGCEDNPQLASLPLSLEVRCGRTALTLGELQRLQAGSVVTLDNVTPGEAGLYHGDTLIARGELVDVEGHLGLQLTQLLLTSCQEVG
;
A
#
# COMPACT_ATOMS: atom_id res chain seq x y z
N MET A 1 20.02 17.42 -15.08
CA MET A 1 18.62 17.64 -14.68
C MET A 1 18.35 19.11 -14.32
N LEU A 2 19.26 19.79 -13.61
CA LEU A 2 19.18 21.23 -13.31
C LEU A 2 19.41 22.20 -14.49
N ASN A 3 19.88 21.72 -15.65
CA ASN A 3 20.24 22.54 -16.83
C ASN A 3 19.05 23.24 -17.51
N LEU A 4 17.82 23.04 -17.03
CA LEU A 4 16.65 23.80 -17.49
C LEU A 4 16.46 25.11 -16.72
N LEU A 5 17.09 25.25 -15.54
CA LEU A 5 16.94 26.41 -14.66
C LEU A 5 18.01 27.48 -14.91
N SER A 6 19.14 27.07 -15.47
CA SER A 6 20.31 27.90 -15.72
C SER A 6 20.80 27.75 -17.16
N GLN A 7 21.36 28.82 -17.72
CA GLN A 7 22.01 28.76 -19.03
C GLN A 7 23.37 28.03 -18.99
N CYS A 8 23.87 27.68 -17.81
CA CYS A 8 25.09 26.92 -17.62
C CYS A 8 24.78 25.46 -17.23
N PRO A 9 25.33 24.45 -17.94
CA PRO A 9 25.09 23.06 -17.59
C PRO A 9 25.91 22.63 -16.37
N LEU A 10 25.28 21.96 -15.41
CA LEU A 10 25.96 21.17 -14.38
C LEU A 10 26.37 19.80 -14.97
N PRO A 11 27.55 19.27 -14.58
CA PRO A 11 27.95 17.91 -14.95
C PRO A 11 27.03 16.86 -14.32
N ALA A 12 27.03 15.64 -14.89
CA ALA A 12 26.18 14.55 -14.41
C ALA A 12 26.55 14.13 -12.97
N PRO A 13 25.56 13.77 -12.13
CA PRO A 13 25.82 13.29 -10.77
C PRO A 13 26.71 12.04 -10.83
N GLY A 14 27.84 12.06 -10.12
CA GLY A 14 28.83 10.98 -10.09
C GLY A 14 30.19 11.32 -10.71
N ALA A 15 30.31 12.44 -11.42
CA ALA A 15 31.60 13.00 -11.80
C ALA A 15 32.12 13.92 -10.69
N ASN A 16 32.64 13.34 -9.60
CA ASN A 16 33.27 14.09 -8.51
C ASN A 16 34.69 14.55 -8.91
N PRO A 17 34.96 15.86 -9.02
CA PRO A 17 36.22 16.44 -8.60
C PRO A 17 36.03 17.24 -7.29
N PRO A 18 37.11 17.43 -6.51
CA PRO A 18 37.08 18.09 -5.20
C PRO A 18 36.81 19.61 -5.23
N ASP A 19 36.57 20.19 -6.41
CA ASP A 19 36.29 21.63 -6.62
C ASP A 19 34.92 21.81 -7.32
N SER A 20 33.85 21.36 -6.67
CA SER A 20 32.48 21.54 -7.18
C SER A 20 31.92 22.95 -6.89
N ASP A 21 32.55 23.72 -5.99
CA ASP A 21 32.03 24.98 -5.47
C ASP A 21 31.90 26.09 -6.53
N TRP A 22 32.91 26.23 -7.40
CA TRP A 22 32.87 27.26 -8.45
C TRP A 22 31.80 26.97 -9.52
N GLN A 23 31.45 25.70 -9.73
CA GLN A 23 30.44 25.29 -10.70
C GLN A 23 29.04 25.64 -10.21
N TRP A 24 28.79 25.49 -8.91
CA TRP A 24 27.54 25.94 -8.28
C TRP A 24 27.44 27.47 -8.22
N ALA A 25 28.54 28.17 -7.92
CA ALA A 25 28.58 29.62 -7.99
C ALA A 25 28.25 30.14 -9.41
N LEU A 26 28.81 29.52 -10.44
CA LEU A 26 28.51 29.85 -11.84
C LEU A 26 27.06 29.49 -12.21
N PHE A 27 26.59 28.31 -11.77
CA PHE A 27 25.22 27.88 -12.01
C PHE A 27 24.19 28.84 -11.43
N ASN A 28 24.39 29.31 -10.19
CA ASN A 28 23.56 30.32 -9.53
C ASN A 28 23.63 31.69 -10.23
N GLN A 29 24.79 32.06 -10.79
CA GLN A 29 24.92 33.31 -11.55
C GLN A 29 24.10 33.31 -12.84
N TYR A 30 23.97 32.16 -13.50
CA TYR A 30 23.20 32.00 -14.74
C TYR A 30 21.78 31.44 -14.50
N LEU A 31 21.38 31.27 -13.24
CA LEU A 31 20.02 30.94 -12.85
C LEU A 31 19.10 32.09 -13.25
N SER A 32 17.91 31.79 -13.75
CA SER A 32 16.97 32.88 -14.09
C SER A 32 16.72 33.75 -12.84
N PRO A 33 16.67 35.09 -12.96
CA PRO A 33 16.51 35.97 -11.82
C PRO A 33 15.20 35.72 -11.04
N GLU A 34 14.14 35.28 -11.72
CA GLU A 34 12.89 34.88 -11.09
C GLU A 34 13.06 33.62 -10.21
N LEU A 35 13.82 32.64 -10.71
CA LEU A 35 14.16 31.42 -9.96
C LEU A 35 15.18 31.68 -8.86
N ALA A 36 16.11 32.61 -9.05
CA ALA A 36 17.08 33.01 -8.02
C ALA A 36 16.42 33.74 -6.86
N LEU A 37 15.43 34.61 -7.15
CA LEU A 37 14.61 35.25 -6.13
C LEU A 37 13.75 34.23 -5.36
N LEU A 38 13.31 33.16 -6.03
CA LEU A 38 12.43 32.16 -5.45
C LEU A 38 13.19 31.08 -4.67
N LEU A 39 14.30 30.56 -5.20
CA LEU A 39 15.03 29.43 -4.63
C LEU A 39 16.24 29.85 -3.79
N GLY A 40 16.73 31.09 -3.93
CA GLY A 40 18.01 31.51 -3.35
C GLY A 40 19.20 30.84 -4.02
N GLU A 41 20.33 30.78 -3.32
CA GLU A 41 21.54 30.10 -3.80
C GLU A 41 21.42 28.58 -3.62
N LEU A 42 21.51 27.83 -4.71
CA LEU A 42 21.49 26.37 -4.70
C LEU A 42 22.89 25.83 -4.40
N GLN A 43 22.97 24.86 -3.49
CA GLN A 43 24.22 24.21 -3.07
C GLN A 43 24.15 22.69 -3.27
N PRO A 44 25.31 22.01 -3.42
CA PRO A 44 25.35 20.56 -3.52
C PRO A 44 24.79 19.90 -2.26
N ASP A 45 24.31 18.67 -2.46
CA ASP A 45 23.69 17.85 -1.43
C ASP A 45 24.67 17.53 -0.28
N GLU A 46 24.53 18.22 0.86
CA GLU A 46 25.25 17.89 2.09
C GLU A 46 24.51 16.79 2.88
N PRO A 47 25.22 15.95 3.67
CA PRO A 47 24.59 14.89 4.43
C PRO A 47 23.58 15.45 5.45
N ALA A 48 22.40 14.85 5.46
CA ALA A 48 21.15 15.34 6.06
C ALA A 48 21.31 15.86 7.51
N GLN A 49 20.81 17.09 7.74
CA GLN A 49 20.55 17.61 9.09
C GLN A 49 19.09 17.33 9.49
N ASP A 50 18.90 17.08 10.79
CA ASP A 50 17.60 16.74 11.36
C ASP A 50 16.61 17.93 11.20
N GLY A 51 15.41 17.66 10.65
CA GLY A 51 14.41 18.69 10.37
C GLY A 51 14.39 19.26 8.94
N GLU A 52 14.93 18.56 7.94
CA GLU A 52 14.80 18.92 6.53
C GLU A 52 13.48 18.42 5.91
N VAL A 53 12.82 19.28 5.12
CA VAL A 53 11.65 18.93 4.31
C VAL A 53 12.10 18.56 2.91
N ASN A 54 11.77 17.34 2.49
CA ASN A 54 12.00 16.86 1.13
C ASN A 54 10.84 17.25 0.21
N ALA A 55 11.15 17.90 -0.90
CA ALA A 55 10.19 18.32 -1.91
C ALA A 55 10.67 17.93 -3.32
N ARG A 56 9.75 17.95 -4.29
CA ARG A 56 10.07 17.77 -5.71
C ARG A 56 9.60 18.98 -6.48
N LEU A 57 10.53 19.69 -7.12
CA LEU A 57 10.25 20.80 -8.00
C LEU A 57 10.04 20.28 -9.42
N HIS A 58 8.85 20.52 -9.97
CA HIS A 58 8.56 20.31 -11.40
C HIS A 58 8.56 21.68 -12.10
N VAL A 59 9.43 21.85 -13.09
CA VAL A 59 9.53 23.08 -13.89
C VAL A 59 9.13 22.78 -15.32
N ARG A 60 8.21 23.59 -15.87
CA ARG A 60 7.75 23.47 -17.26
C ARG A 60 7.96 24.78 -18.01
N LEU A 61 8.71 24.72 -19.12
CA LEU A 61 8.97 25.86 -20.02
C LEU A 61 8.64 25.45 -21.45
N GLY A 62 7.46 25.86 -21.93
CA GLY A 62 6.90 25.35 -23.19
C GLY A 62 6.65 23.84 -23.11
N ASP A 63 7.23 23.07 -24.03
CA ASP A 63 7.17 21.60 -24.06
C ASP A 63 8.27 20.93 -23.21
N ARG A 64 9.20 21.72 -22.65
CA ARG A 64 10.30 21.19 -21.83
C ARG A 64 9.84 21.04 -20.38
N HIS A 65 10.09 19.88 -19.80
CA HIS A 65 9.88 19.64 -18.36
C HIS A 65 11.20 19.23 -17.69
N ALA A 66 11.41 19.70 -16.47
CA ALA A 66 12.46 19.24 -15.55
C ALA A 66 11.81 18.85 -14.23
N GLU A 67 12.35 17.82 -13.61
CA GLU A 67 12.06 17.46 -12.23
C GLU A 67 13.35 17.55 -11.44
N CYS A 68 13.29 18.06 -10.21
CA CYS A 68 14.43 18.11 -9.31
C CYS A 68 13.96 17.82 -7.88
N PRO A 69 14.54 16.84 -7.18
CA PRO A 69 14.38 16.77 -5.73
C PRO A 69 15.06 17.99 -5.10
N LEU A 70 14.42 18.58 -4.08
CA LEU A 70 14.94 19.69 -3.30
C LEU A 70 14.77 19.37 -1.82
N ARG A 71 15.73 19.82 -1.02
CA ARG A 71 15.63 19.80 0.43
C ARG A 71 15.62 21.22 0.94
N PHE A 72 14.78 21.48 1.93
CA PHE A 72 14.64 22.79 2.54
C PHE A 72 14.60 22.66 4.06
N GLY A 73 15.24 23.60 4.76
CA GLY A 73 14.91 23.83 6.15
C GLY A 73 13.49 24.40 6.29
N HIS A 74 12.83 24.15 7.43
CA HIS A 74 11.48 24.64 7.70
C HIS A 74 11.31 26.16 7.49
N ALA A 75 12.32 26.96 7.89
CA ALA A 75 12.31 28.42 7.70
C ALA A 75 12.39 28.84 6.22
N GLN A 76 13.16 28.11 5.41
CA GLN A 76 13.30 28.37 3.97
C GLN A 76 12.02 28.02 3.23
N LEU A 77 11.38 26.89 3.57
CA LEU A 77 10.09 26.50 3.02
C LEU A 77 8.99 27.53 3.34
N ALA A 78 8.94 28.03 4.59
CA ALA A 78 7.98 29.06 4.98
C ALA A 78 8.20 30.38 4.22
N HIS A 79 9.46 30.80 4.04
CA HIS A 79 9.80 31.96 3.23
C HIS A 79 9.39 31.76 1.77
N TRP A 80 9.69 30.57 1.21
CA TRP A 80 9.32 30.21 -0.14
C TRP A 80 7.82 30.32 -0.38
N LEU A 81 7.02 29.66 0.46
CA LEU A 81 5.55 29.68 0.38
C LEU A 81 4.93 31.07 0.60
N SER A 82 5.65 32.00 1.23
CA SER A 82 5.19 33.37 1.44
C SER A 82 5.36 34.30 0.24
N GLN A 83 6.11 33.87 -0.79
CA GLN A 83 6.34 34.68 -1.99
C GLN A 83 5.05 34.84 -2.82
N PRO A 84 4.85 35.98 -3.50
CA PRO A 84 3.71 36.16 -4.39
C PRO A 84 3.82 35.25 -5.62
N GLY A 85 2.69 34.75 -6.12
CA GLY A 85 2.64 33.88 -7.30
C GLY A 85 2.45 32.40 -7.00
N TRP A 86 2.52 31.98 -5.73
CA TRP A 86 2.09 30.64 -5.32
C TRP A 86 0.60 30.46 -5.52
N GLN A 87 0.24 29.60 -6.45
CA GLN A 87 -1.11 29.06 -6.56
C GLN A 87 -1.09 27.68 -5.92
N SER A 88 -1.81 27.53 -4.80
CA SER A 88 -2.01 26.22 -4.17
C SER A 88 -2.73 25.30 -5.14
N SER A 89 -1.97 24.52 -5.91
CA SER A 89 -2.51 23.49 -6.78
C SER A 89 -2.79 22.26 -5.94
N ARG A 90 -3.90 22.27 -5.21
CA ARG A 90 -4.52 21.03 -4.73
C ARG A 90 -5.15 20.39 -5.96
N THR A 91 -4.35 19.68 -6.75
CA THR A 91 -4.88 18.83 -7.80
C THR A 91 -5.81 17.85 -7.09
N LYS A 92 -7.13 18.06 -7.19
CA LYS A 92 -8.10 17.11 -6.68
C LYS A 92 -7.81 15.81 -7.41
N LEU A 93 -7.42 14.76 -6.70
CA LEU A 93 -7.28 13.44 -7.31
C LEU A 93 -8.55 13.20 -8.11
N ALA A 94 -8.40 12.79 -9.37
CA ALA A 94 -9.53 12.57 -10.24
C ALA A 94 -10.47 11.57 -9.54
N GLY A 95 -11.70 11.99 -9.26
CA GLY A 95 -12.66 11.17 -8.50
C GLY A 95 -12.99 9.83 -9.16
N ALA A 96 -12.63 9.67 -10.44
CA ALA A 96 -12.79 8.45 -11.23
C ALA A 96 -11.72 7.37 -10.96
N ILE A 97 -10.70 7.65 -10.14
CA ILE A 97 -9.72 6.61 -9.75
C ILE A 97 -10.44 5.57 -8.89
N THR A 98 -10.42 4.32 -9.34
CA THR A 98 -11.01 3.18 -8.62
C THR A 98 -10.04 2.68 -7.54
N TYR A 99 -10.51 2.69 -6.30
CA TYR A 99 -9.94 1.97 -5.18
C TYR A 99 -10.52 0.56 -5.12
N SER A 100 -9.67 -0.45 -5.14
CA SER A 100 -10.09 -1.85 -5.03
C SER A 100 -9.27 -2.61 -4.00
N GLN A 101 -9.94 -3.38 -3.16
CA GLN A 101 -9.31 -4.20 -2.12
C GLN A 101 -10.02 -5.56 -1.99
N PRO A 102 -9.35 -6.58 -1.43
CA PRO A 102 -9.99 -7.87 -1.18
C PRO A 102 -11.12 -7.78 -0.16
N LEU A 103 -12.21 -8.51 -0.41
CA LEU A 103 -13.28 -8.68 0.57
C LEU A 103 -12.93 -9.87 1.48
N VAL A 104 -12.51 -9.57 2.72
CA VAL A 104 -12.11 -10.57 3.71
C VAL A 104 -13.31 -10.97 4.57
N LEU A 105 -13.65 -12.25 4.56
CA LEU A 105 -14.72 -12.83 5.38
C LEU A 105 -14.24 -13.22 6.77
N GLY A 106 -12.99 -13.67 6.88
CA GLY A 106 -12.40 -14.08 8.15
C GLY A 106 -10.89 -14.28 8.07
N ARG A 107 -10.27 -14.39 9.24
CA ARG A 107 -8.84 -14.63 9.41
C ARG A 107 -8.62 -15.88 10.23
N ILE A 108 -7.68 -16.70 9.78
CA ILE A 108 -7.27 -17.93 10.44
C ILE A 108 -5.74 -17.99 10.49
N THR A 109 -5.20 -18.38 11.63
CA THR A 109 -3.77 -18.61 11.77
C THR A 109 -3.54 -20.11 11.81
N LEU A 110 -2.74 -20.63 10.88
CA LEU A 110 -2.38 -22.04 10.81
C LEU A 110 -0.86 -22.19 10.86
N CYS A 111 -0.36 -23.25 11.49
CA CYS A 111 1.05 -23.60 11.40
C CYS A 111 1.38 -24.28 10.06
N THR A 112 2.65 -24.27 9.65
CA THR A 112 3.11 -24.95 8.43
C THR A 112 2.71 -26.44 8.40
N GLU A 113 2.81 -27.16 9.52
CA GLU A 113 2.38 -28.57 9.61
C GLU A 113 0.89 -28.75 9.34
N GLN A 114 0.05 -27.88 9.92
CA GLN A 114 -1.39 -27.92 9.71
C GLN A 114 -1.74 -27.59 8.27
N LEU A 115 -1.05 -26.61 7.67
CA LEU A 115 -1.24 -26.23 6.27
C LEU A 115 -0.88 -27.38 5.32
N GLN A 116 0.18 -28.13 5.59
CA GLN A 116 0.59 -29.31 4.81
C GLN A 116 -0.34 -30.51 4.99
N ALA A 117 -0.96 -30.64 6.18
CA ALA A 117 -1.91 -31.70 6.47
C ALA A 117 -3.31 -31.45 5.87
N LEU A 118 -3.59 -30.24 5.37
CA LEU A 118 -4.89 -29.93 4.78
C LEU A 118 -5.13 -30.75 3.52
N THR A 119 -6.37 -31.16 3.35
CA THR A 119 -6.87 -31.91 2.20
C THR A 119 -8.15 -31.27 1.66
N ALA A 120 -8.46 -31.56 0.39
CA ALA A 120 -9.77 -31.22 -0.15
C ALA A 120 -10.85 -32.00 0.62
N GLY A 121 -11.82 -31.27 1.16
CA GLY A 121 -12.88 -31.75 2.03
C GLY A 121 -12.80 -31.20 3.46
N ASP A 122 -11.63 -30.69 3.88
CA ASP A 122 -11.45 -30.16 5.22
C ASP A 122 -12.25 -28.87 5.43
N LEU A 123 -12.79 -28.74 6.64
CA LEU A 123 -13.59 -27.60 7.08
C LEU A 123 -12.76 -26.68 7.96
N LEU A 124 -12.51 -25.47 7.48
CA LEU A 124 -11.82 -24.42 8.23
C LEU A 124 -12.84 -23.44 8.82
N ILE A 125 -12.81 -23.25 10.13
CA ILE A 125 -13.64 -22.25 10.81
C ILE A 125 -12.73 -21.12 11.27
N PRO A 126 -12.79 -19.93 10.66
CA PRO A 126 -11.96 -18.79 11.06
C PRO A 126 -12.30 -18.36 12.49
N PRO A 127 -11.32 -18.31 13.42
CA PRO A 127 -11.55 -17.81 14.77
C PRO A 127 -12.00 -16.35 14.78
N VAL A 128 -11.58 -15.57 13.77
CA VAL A 128 -12.04 -14.21 13.55
C VAL A 128 -12.90 -14.21 12.29
N SER A 129 -14.21 -14.04 12.47
CA SER A 129 -15.17 -13.88 11.39
C SER A 129 -15.68 -12.44 11.38
N TYR A 130 -15.65 -11.80 10.20
CA TYR A 130 -16.15 -10.44 10.01
C TYR A 130 -17.60 -10.40 9.53
N PHE A 131 -18.10 -11.53 9.04
CA PHE A 131 -19.44 -11.70 8.49
C PHE A 131 -20.12 -12.91 9.09
N THR A 132 -21.45 -12.83 9.22
CA THR A 132 -22.33 -13.94 9.56
C THR A 132 -22.79 -14.66 8.29
N PRO A 133 -23.30 -15.90 8.41
CA PRO A 133 -23.91 -16.62 7.29
C PRO A 133 -25.09 -15.89 6.64
N ASP A 134 -25.80 -15.06 7.41
CA ASP A 134 -26.88 -14.19 6.91
C ASP A 134 -26.37 -12.95 6.16
N GLY A 135 -25.05 -12.78 6.03
CA GLY A 135 -24.42 -11.66 5.33
C GLY A 135 -24.22 -10.40 6.18
N GLN A 136 -24.65 -10.38 7.45
CA GLN A 136 -24.39 -9.22 8.32
C GLN A 136 -22.93 -9.21 8.75
N GLY A 137 -22.27 -8.06 8.68
CA GLY A 137 -20.86 -8.01 9.02
C GLY A 137 -20.24 -6.64 8.95
N SER A 138 -18.92 -6.64 8.98
CA SER A 138 -18.11 -5.43 8.82
C SER A 138 -16.97 -5.65 7.85
N LEU A 139 -16.63 -4.62 7.09
CA LEU A 139 -15.44 -4.60 6.24
C LEU A 139 -14.68 -3.29 6.45
N THR A 140 -13.37 -3.29 6.29
CA THR A 140 -12.55 -2.08 6.46
C THR A 140 -12.17 -1.54 5.08
N VAL A 141 -12.44 -0.27 4.80
CA VAL A 141 -12.08 0.44 3.55
C VAL A 141 -11.36 1.72 3.91
N ALA A 142 -10.14 1.93 3.40
CA ALA A 142 -9.39 3.19 3.57
C ALA A 142 -9.32 3.72 5.02
N GLY A 143 -9.16 2.82 6.00
CA GLY A 143 -9.11 3.16 7.43
C GLY A 143 -10.48 3.36 8.10
N GLN A 144 -11.59 3.17 7.37
CA GLN A 144 -12.95 3.22 7.91
C GLN A 144 -13.50 1.80 8.04
N ARG A 145 -14.11 1.48 9.18
CA ARG A 145 -14.84 0.22 9.36
C ARG A 145 -16.30 0.44 9.00
N LEU A 146 -16.75 -0.28 7.98
CA LEU A 146 -18.08 -0.23 7.40
C LEU A 146 -18.89 -1.42 7.93
N TYR A 147 -19.98 -1.17 8.64
CA TYR A 147 -20.90 -2.19 9.15
C TYR A 147 -22.13 -2.23 8.27
N GLY A 148 -22.61 -3.42 7.93
CA GLY A 148 -23.63 -3.56 6.91
C GLY A 148 -24.03 -4.99 6.64
N GLU A 149 -24.69 -5.16 5.50
CA GLU A 149 -25.18 -6.43 5.01
C GLU A 149 -24.61 -6.72 3.62
N LEU A 150 -24.04 -7.90 3.45
CA LEU A 150 -23.47 -8.41 2.22
C LEU A 150 -24.58 -9.05 1.37
N GLN A 151 -25.02 -8.33 0.35
CA GLN A 151 -25.99 -8.79 -0.64
C GLN A 151 -25.25 -9.36 -1.85
N LEU A 152 -24.88 -10.63 -1.72
CA LEU A 152 -24.24 -11.37 -2.80
C LEU A 152 -25.18 -11.46 -4.02
N PRO A 153 -24.63 -11.33 -5.24
CA PRO A 153 -23.20 -11.35 -5.55
C PRO A 153 -22.57 -9.95 -5.73
N HIS A 154 -23.31 -8.85 -5.63
CA HIS A 154 -22.86 -7.58 -6.25
C HIS A 154 -22.79 -6.38 -5.32
N HIS A 155 -23.40 -6.44 -4.13
CA HIS A 155 -23.57 -5.26 -3.30
C HIS A 155 -23.30 -5.51 -1.82
N PHE A 156 -22.72 -4.53 -1.15
CA PHE A 156 -22.69 -4.44 0.31
C PHE A 156 -23.42 -3.16 0.73
N LEU A 157 -24.48 -3.33 1.52
CA LEU A 157 -25.28 -2.22 2.04
C LEU A 157 -24.65 -1.69 3.32
N LEU A 158 -24.18 -0.45 3.27
CA LEU A 158 -23.59 0.22 4.42
C LEU A 158 -24.68 0.70 5.37
N ASN A 159 -24.73 0.16 6.59
CA ASN A 159 -25.64 0.60 7.64
C ASN A 159 -25.01 1.67 8.53
N HIS A 160 -23.74 1.47 8.88
CA HIS A 160 -23.00 2.35 9.80
C HIS A 160 -21.51 2.37 9.45
N LEU A 161 -20.81 3.47 9.69
CA LEU A 161 -19.37 3.56 9.46
C LEU A 161 -18.66 4.20 10.66
N GLU A 162 -17.49 3.67 10.99
CA GLU A 162 -16.63 4.17 12.05
C GLU A 162 -15.25 4.51 11.49
N SER A 163 -14.72 5.66 11.91
CA SER A 163 -13.33 5.98 11.62
C SER A 163 -12.46 5.14 12.53
N THR A 164 -11.65 4.27 11.95
CA THR A 164 -10.66 3.52 12.72
C THR A 164 -9.45 4.43 12.82
N ALA A 165 -9.12 4.91 14.03
CA ALA A 165 -7.81 5.52 14.23
C ALA A 165 -6.78 4.47 13.80
N LEU A 166 -5.92 4.81 12.84
CA LEU A 166 -4.88 3.91 12.33
C LEU A 166 -3.90 3.61 13.47
N ASN A 167 -4.24 2.65 14.31
CA ASN A 167 -3.24 1.86 15.01
C ASN A 167 -2.88 0.75 14.03
N SER A 168 -1.91 1.04 13.17
CA SER A 168 -1.05 0.00 12.59
C SER A 168 -0.30 -0.65 13.74
N ALA A 169 -0.99 -1.49 14.51
CA ALA A 169 -0.37 -2.42 15.45
C ALA A 169 0.13 -3.63 14.65
N ASP A 170 1.06 -3.35 13.75
CA ASP A 170 2.00 -4.28 13.13
C ASP A 170 3.25 -3.43 12.85
N ASP A 171 3.77 -2.79 13.91
CA ASP A 171 5.16 -2.35 13.96
C ASP A 171 5.98 -3.60 14.29
N ASP A 172 6.16 -4.42 13.26
CA ASP A 172 7.01 -5.60 13.34
C ASP A 172 8.44 -5.09 13.42
N ALA A 173 8.97 -5.08 14.64
CA ALA A 173 10.31 -4.66 14.95
C ALA A 173 11.32 -5.46 14.12
N LEU A 174 11.85 -4.85 13.06
CA LEU A 174 12.98 -5.35 12.30
C LEU A 174 14.21 -5.38 13.23
N THR A 175 14.34 -6.46 13.99
CA THR A 175 15.59 -6.81 14.67
C THR A 175 16.53 -7.35 13.59
N GLU A 176 17.52 -6.54 13.21
CA GLU A 176 18.67 -6.99 12.42
C GLU A 176 19.44 -8.05 13.21
N GLY A 177 19.04 -9.31 13.06
CA GLY A 177 19.74 -10.49 13.53
C GLY A 177 20.38 -11.21 12.34
N SER A 178 21.71 -11.11 12.25
CA SER A 178 22.65 -11.85 11.42
C SER A 178 22.09 -13.04 10.62
N LEU A 179 22.21 -12.97 9.29
CA LEU A 179 21.91 -14.07 8.36
C LEU A 179 22.78 -15.30 8.67
N PRO A 180 22.22 -16.49 8.98
CA PRO A 180 22.97 -17.72 8.91
C PRO A 180 23.09 -18.17 7.44
N GLU A 181 24.28 -18.61 7.07
CA GLU A 181 24.56 -19.25 5.78
C GLU A 181 23.63 -20.45 5.54
N TYR A 182 22.99 -20.49 4.37
CA TYR A 182 22.11 -21.58 3.95
C TYR A 182 22.91 -22.84 3.65
N THR A 183 22.71 -23.88 4.46
CA THR A 183 22.98 -25.27 4.07
C THR A 183 21.71 -26.10 4.19
N GLY A 184 21.28 -26.67 3.06
CA GLY A 184 20.54 -27.93 3.03
C GLY A 184 19.04 -27.87 3.32
N CYS A 185 18.28 -28.46 2.42
CA CYS A 185 16.94 -28.98 2.66
C CYS A 185 16.99 -30.07 3.74
N GLU A 186 16.87 -29.67 4.99
CA GLU A 186 16.51 -30.57 6.09
C GLU A 186 15.21 -30.05 6.68
N ASP A 187 14.31 -30.98 6.96
CA ASP A 187 13.02 -30.79 7.62
C ASP A 187 13.25 -30.04 8.94
N ASN A 188 13.21 -28.71 8.89
CA ASN A 188 13.56 -27.87 10.03
C ASN A 188 12.32 -27.76 10.93
N PRO A 189 12.27 -28.45 12.09
CA PRO A 189 11.10 -28.42 12.98
C PRO A 189 10.78 -27.01 13.48
N GLN A 190 11.74 -26.09 13.36
CA GLN A 190 11.60 -24.69 13.72
C GLN A 190 10.76 -23.89 12.70
N LEU A 191 10.73 -24.29 11.43
CA LEU A 191 9.87 -23.69 10.39
C LEU A 191 8.47 -24.34 10.35
N ALA A 192 8.38 -25.60 10.79
CA ALA A 192 7.14 -26.36 10.87
C ALA A 192 6.11 -25.71 11.83
N SER A 193 6.62 -25.04 12.87
CA SER A 193 5.83 -24.36 13.93
C SER A 193 5.57 -22.87 13.67
N LEU A 194 5.94 -22.33 12.51
CA LEU A 194 5.72 -20.91 12.19
C LEU A 194 4.22 -20.63 11.99
N PRO A 195 3.61 -19.69 12.75
CA PRO A 195 2.23 -19.31 12.55
C PRO A 195 2.08 -18.46 11.27
N LEU A 196 1.26 -18.94 10.33
CA LEU A 196 0.94 -18.26 9.09
C LEU A 196 -0.47 -17.67 9.18
N SER A 197 -0.58 -16.35 8.98
CA SER A 197 -1.87 -15.67 8.94
C SER A 197 -2.49 -15.78 7.55
N LEU A 198 -3.63 -16.45 7.49
CA LEU A 198 -4.40 -16.70 6.28
C LEU A 198 -5.72 -15.93 6.32
N GLU A 199 -6.17 -15.49 5.16
CA GLU A 199 -7.41 -14.74 4.98
C GLU A 199 -8.38 -15.51 4.08
N VAL A 200 -9.60 -15.71 4.57
CA VAL A 200 -10.71 -16.22 3.75
C VAL A 200 -11.33 -15.03 3.02
N ARG A 201 -11.30 -15.06 1.69
CA ARG A 201 -11.72 -13.93 0.84
C ARG A 201 -12.78 -14.37 -0.18
N CYS A 202 -13.81 -13.55 -0.36
CA CYS A 202 -14.81 -13.71 -1.42
C CYS A 202 -14.77 -12.49 -2.35
N GLY A 203 -13.93 -12.54 -3.38
CA GLY A 203 -13.79 -11.45 -4.36
C GLY A 203 -13.20 -10.15 -3.78
N ARG A 204 -13.63 -9.01 -4.34
CA ARG A 204 -13.06 -7.69 -4.08
C ARG A 204 -14.15 -6.64 -3.97
N THR A 205 -13.90 -5.59 -3.20
CA THR A 205 -14.71 -4.37 -3.25
C THR A 205 -14.08 -3.40 -4.25
N ALA A 206 -14.91 -2.68 -5.00
CA ALA A 206 -14.47 -1.62 -5.90
C ALA A 206 -15.29 -0.36 -5.66
N LEU A 207 -14.59 0.75 -5.43
CA LEU A 207 -15.17 2.06 -5.13
C LEU A 207 -14.32 3.13 -5.79
N THR A 208 -14.92 4.11 -6.44
CA THR A 208 -14.20 5.28 -6.90
C THR A 208 -13.82 6.18 -5.72
N LEU A 209 -12.74 6.96 -5.85
CA LEU A 209 -12.37 7.91 -4.80
C LEU A 209 -13.49 8.93 -4.53
N GLY A 210 -14.28 9.27 -5.56
CA GLY A 210 -15.46 10.11 -5.42
C GLY A 210 -16.59 9.45 -4.60
N GLU A 211 -16.76 8.14 -4.69
CA GLU A 211 -17.70 7.38 -3.86
C GLU A 211 -17.16 7.23 -2.43
N LEU A 212 -15.87 6.93 -2.29
CA LEU A 212 -15.19 6.85 -0.99
C LEU A 212 -15.37 8.14 -0.17
N GLN A 213 -15.22 9.31 -0.81
CA GLN A 213 -15.44 10.61 -0.17
C GLN A 213 -16.89 10.88 0.23
N ARG A 214 -17.86 10.16 -0.35
CA ARG A 214 -19.30 10.32 -0.10
C ARG A 214 -19.88 9.15 0.71
N LEU A 215 -19.04 8.22 1.18
CA LEU A 215 -19.50 7.08 1.97
C LEU A 215 -20.23 7.56 3.23
N GLN A 216 -21.47 7.09 3.35
CA GLN A 216 -22.35 7.35 4.48
C GLN A 216 -23.29 6.15 4.69
N ALA A 217 -23.92 6.07 5.87
CA ALA A 217 -25.00 5.13 6.10
C ALA A 217 -26.05 5.19 4.96
N GLY A 218 -26.44 4.04 4.42
CA GLY A 218 -27.28 3.86 3.24
C GLY A 218 -26.53 3.77 1.91
N SER A 219 -25.20 3.90 1.89
CA SER A 219 -24.41 3.75 0.65
C SER A 219 -24.31 2.29 0.22
N VAL A 220 -24.23 2.06 -1.09
CA VAL A 220 -24.05 0.73 -1.66
C VAL A 220 -22.62 0.61 -2.19
N VAL A 221 -21.87 -0.37 -1.69
CA VAL A 221 -20.54 -0.69 -2.18
C VAL A 221 -20.65 -1.81 -3.21
N THR A 222 -20.07 -1.61 -4.39
CA THR A 222 -20.04 -2.64 -5.43
C THR A 222 -18.94 -3.67 -5.18
N LEU A 223 -19.28 -4.92 -5.48
CA LEU A 223 -18.38 -6.06 -5.36
C LEU A 223 -18.01 -6.58 -6.74
N ASP A 224 -16.74 -6.91 -6.91
CA ASP A 224 -16.18 -7.50 -8.12
C ASP A 224 -15.65 -8.90 -7.84
N ASN A 225 -15.76 -9.77 -8.83
CA ASN A 225 -15.15 -11.09 -8.82
C ASN A 225 -15.60 -11.98 -7.64
N VAL A 226 -16.85 -11.80 -7.22
CA VAL A 226 -17.50 -12.58 -6.17
C VAL A 226 -18.29 -13.73 -6.78
N THR A 227 -17.97 -14.94 -6.37
CA THR A 227 -18.74 -16.14 -6.73
C THR A 227 -19.60 -16.52 -5.53
N PRO A 228 -20.94 -16.55 -5.66
CA PRO A 228 -21.81 -16.84 -4.53
C PRO A 228 -21.57 -18.27 -4.03
N GLY A 229 -21.38 -18.42 -2.72
CA GLY A 229 -21.12 -19.71 -2.09
C GLY A 229 -19.67 -20.20 -2.18
N GLU A 230 -18.77 -19.52 -2.91
CA GLU A 230 -17.35 -19.87 -2.97
C GLU A 230 -16.46 -18.81 -2.34
N ALA A 231 -15.37 -19.25 -1.73
CA ALA A 231 -14.32 -18.37 -1.24
C ALA A 231 -12.93 -19.00 -1.44
N GLY A 232 -11.91 -18.15 -1.42
CA GLY A 232 -10.52 -18.56 -1.47
C GLY A 232 -9.83 -18.33 -0.14
N LEU A 233 -8.88 -19.20 0.20
CA LEU A 233 -7.94 -19.03 1.30
C LEU A 233 -6.65 -18.40 0.75
N TYR A 234 -6.25 -17.26 1.28
CA TYR A 234 -5.09 -16.51 0.80
C TYR A 234 -4.05 -16.29 1.91
N HIS A 235 -2.78 -16.31 1.53
CA HIS A 235 -1.67 -15.79 2.35
C HIS A 235 -1.08 -14.57 1.63
N GLY A 236 -1.23 -13.38 2.19
CA GLY A 236 -0.88 -12.14 1.49
C GLY A 236 -1.68 -12.01 0.18
N ASP A 237 -1.00 -12.05 -0.97
CA ASP A 237 -1.63 -12.05 -2.30
C ASP A 237 -1.68 -13.44 -2.98
N THR A 238 -1.20 -14.48 -2.30
CA THR A 238 -1.13 -15.84 -2.87
C THR A 238 -2.37 -16.65 -2.52
N LEU A 239 -3.04 -17.21 -3.52
CA LEU A 239 -4.17 -18.14 -3.33
C LEU A 239 -3.64 -19.53 -2.96
N ILE A 240 -4.01 -20.00 -1.77
CA ILE A 240 -3.60 -21.28 -1.19
C ILE A 240 -4.57 -22.39 -1.58
N ALA A 241 -5.85 -22.11 -1.42
CA ALA A 241 -6.93 -23.07 -1.57
C ALA A 241 -8.22 -22.37 -2.01
N ARG A 242 -9.11 -23.12 -2.65
CA ARG A 242 -10.49 -22.74 -2.91
C ARG A 242 -11.42 -23.63 -2.11
N GLY A 243 -12.56 -23.10 -1.75
CA GLY A 243 -13.56 -23.81 -1.00
C GLY A 243 -14.94 -23.20 -1.14
N GLU A 244 -15.93 -23.93 -0.65
CA GLU A 244 -17.30 -23.47 -0.52
C GLU A 244 -17.51 -22.93 0.90
N LEU A 245 -18.29 -21.85 1.00
CA LEU A 245 -18.71 -21.28 2.26
C LEU A 245 -19.85 -22.10 2.83
N VAL A 246 -19.69 -22.56 4.07
CA VAL A 246 -20.67 -23.37 4.78
C VAL A 246 -20.99 -22.74 6.14
N ASP A 247 -22.25 -22.79 6.54
CA ASP A 247 -22.68 -22.37 7.88
C ASP A 247 -22.42 -23.49 8.88
N VAL A 248 -21.66 -23.18 9.93
CA VAL A 248 -21.35 -24.10 11.02
C VAL A 248 -21.62 -23.38 12.33
N GLU A 249 -22.71 -23.76 13.00
CA GLU A 249 -23.11 -23.20 14.30
C GLU A 249 -23.16 -21.65 14.30
N GLY A 250 -23.61 -21.04 13.19
CA GLY A 250 -23.71 -19.59 13.06
C GLY A 250 -22.40 -18.89 12.67
N HIS A 251 -21.34 -19.64 12.36
CA HIS A 251 -20.06 -19.12 11.87
C HIS A 251 -19.87 -19.50 10.40
N LEU A 252 -19.26 -18.60 9.63
CA LEU A 252 -18.88 -18.87 8.25
C LEU A 252 -17.63 -19.76 8.22
N GLY A 253 -17.82 -21.04 7.93
CA GLY A 253 -16.76 -21.98 7.62
C GLY A 253 -16.40 -21.99 6.14
N LEU A 254 -15.17 -22.38 5.82
CA LEU A 254 -14.69 -22.65 4.47
C LEU A 254 -14.42 -24.15 4.33
N GLN A 255 -15.24 -24.86 3.56
CA GLN A 255 -14.98 -26.24 3.17
C GLN A 255 -14.08 -26.26 1.94
N LEU A 256 -12.86 -26.75 2.08
CA LEU A 256 -11.88 -26.78 1.00
C LEU A 256 -12.34 -27.71 -0.11
N THR A 257 -12.41 -27.23 -1.34
CA THR A 257 -12.72 -28.04 -2.53
C THR A 257 -11.48 -28.35 -3.33
N GLN A 258 -10.50 -27.44 -3.33
CA GLN A 258 -9.26 -27.59 -4.08
C GLN A 258 -8.11 -26.90 -3.36
N LEU A 259 -7.00 -27.62 -3.19
CA LEU A 259 -5.72 -27.04 -2.79
C LEU A 259 -4.91 -26.67 -4.03
N LEU A 260 -4.33 -25.47 -4.04
CA LEU A 260 -3.47 -24.99 -5.12
C LEU A 260 -2.00 -24.97 -4.71
N LEU A 261 -1.72 -24.77 -3.43
CA LEU A 261 -0.41 -25.04 -2.85
C LEU A 261 -0.30 -26.52 -2.48
N THR A 262 -0.31 -27.38 -3.48
CA THR A 262 0.41 -28.64 -3.35
C THR A 262 1.86 -28.33 -3.66
N SER A 263 2.76 -28.67 -2.74
CA SER A 263 4.20 -28.67 -2.95
C SER A 263 4.54 -29.11 -4.37
N CYS A 264 5.52 -28.45 -5.01
CA CYS A 264 6.22 -28.99 -6.16
C CYS A 264 6.56 -30.45 -5.88
N GLN A 265 5.77 -31.36 -6.43
CA GLN A 265 6.04 -32.79 -6.44
C GLN A 265 6.22 -33.19 -7.89
N GLU A 266 7.33 -32.73 -8.49
CA GLU A 266 7.81 -33.11 -9.82
C GLU A 266 9.30 -32.71 -9.88
N VAL A 267 10.29 -33.47 -10.34
CA VAL A 267 10.49 -34.83 -10.87
C VAL A 267 12.03 -34.98 -10.93
N GLY A 268 12.59 -36.18 -10.67
CA GLY A 268 13.89 -36.59 -11.22
C GLY A 268 14.96 -37.00 -10.22
#